data_AF-A0AA86VBI3-F1
#
_entry.id   AF-A0AA86VBI3-F1
#
_cell.length_a   1.000
_cell.length_b   1.000
_cell.length_c   1.000
_cell.angle_alpha   90.00
_cell.angle_beta   90.00
_cell.angle_gamma   90.00
#
_symmetry.space_group_name_H-M   'P 1'
#
loop_
_entity.id
_entity.type
_entity.pdbx_description
1 polymer ?
#
loop_
_entity_poly.entity_id
_entity_poly.type
_entity_poly.pdbx_seq_one_letter_code
_entity_poly.pdbx_strand_id
1 'polypeptide(L)'
;MHVAQKTAATFAPRASTATKNPAVPGTVLYNVFEVQGYVLMLLGGALSFNLIFPSDEPDIWRLMGMWSIWMFTIPSLRARDCSKNEKEALNYLFLLVPLINVIIPFFWKSFAIVWSADVVAFLGMYAWKFGWLKKTD
;
A
#
# COMPACT_ATOMS: atom_id res chain seq x y z
N MET A 1 36.55 36.87 1.60
CA MET A 1 36.32 35.43 1.38
C MET A 1 35.30 34.77 2.35
N HIS A 2 34.94 35.39 3.48
CA HIS A 2 34.01 34.83 4.47
C HIS A 2 32.52 34.75 4.05
N VAL A 3 32.07 35.60 3.12
CA VAL A 3 30.66 35.65 2.68
C VAL A 3 30.33 34.51 1.72
N ALA A 4 31.23 34.19 0.79
CA ALA A 4 31.05 33.09 -0.17
C ALA A 4 30.91 31.72 0.51
N GLN A 5 31.65 31.47 1.61
CA GLN A 5 31.50 30.24 2.40
C GLN A 5 30.13 30.14 3.09
N LYS A 6 29.56 31.24 3.58
CA LYS A 6 28.23 31.24 4.22
C LYS A 6 27.10 31.03 3.20
N THR A 7 27.24 31.57 2.00
CA THR A 7 26.30 31.31 0.90
C THR A 7 26.39 29.85 0.45
N ALA A 8 27.61 29.33 0.28
CA ALA A 8 27.82 27.93 -0.09
C ALA A 8 27.27 26.93 0.95
N ALA A 9 27.33 27.24 2.25
CA ALA A 9 26.78 26.38 3.31
C ALA A 9 25.24 26.39 3.39
N THR A 10 24.58 27.42 2.85
CA THR A 10 23.10 27.52 2.82
C THR A 10 22.51 26.75 1.62
N PHE A 11 23.26 26.63 0.52
CA PHE A 11 22.85 25.91 -0.70
C PHE A 11 23.54 24.56 -0.88
N ALA A 12 24.57 24.26 -0.09
CA ALA A 12 25.05 22.89 0.02
C ALA A 12 23.87 22.06 0.55
N PRO A 13 23.46 20.98 -0.15
CA PRO A 13 22.46 20.10 0.41
C PRO A 13 22.98 19.71 1.78
N ARG A 14 22.23 20.04 2.85
CA ARG A 14 22.44 19.40 4.14
C ARG A 14 22.46 17.93 3.77
N ALA A 15 23.63 17.29 3.89
CA ALA A 15 23.77 15.88 3.57
C ALA A 15 22.57 15.25 4.26
N SER A 16 21.64 14.75 3.43
CA SER A 16 20.40 14.17 3.92
C SER A 16 20.91 13.03 4.78
N THR A 17 21.02 13.32 6.07
CA THR A 17 21.33 12.36 7.10
C THR A 17 20.11 11.50 6.96
N ALA A 18 20.26 10.41 6.20
CA ALA A 18 19.20 9.52 5.82
C ALA A 18 18.53 9.16 7.13
N THR A 19 17.46 9.89 7.44
CA THR A 19 16.84 9.81 8.75
C THR A 19 16.17 8.48 8.65
N LYS A 20 16.78 7.51 9.34
CA LYS A 20 16.31 6.13 9.37
C LYS A 20 14.81 6.20 9.64
N ASN A 21 14.03 5.48 8.83
CA ASN A 21 12.58 5.57 8.86
C ASN A 21 12.08 5.53 10.32
N PRO A 22 11.38 6.57 10.83
CA PRO A 22 10.94 6.59 12.23
C PRO A 22 9.92 5.48 12.53
N ALA A 23 9.28 4.92 11.49
CA ALA A 23 8.40 3.77 11.59
C ALA A 23 9.20 2.45 11.59
N VAL A 24 10.13 2.29 12.52
CA VAL A 24 10.84 1.01 12.75
C VAL A 24 10.01 0.06 13.62
N PRO A 25 10.19 -1.27 13.49
CA PRO A 25 9.51 -2.24 14.33
C PRO A 25 9.63 -1.91 15.83
N GLY A 26 8.49 -1.82 16.51
CA GLY A 26 8.41 -1.46 17.93
C GLY A 26 8.08 0.01 18.21
N THR A 27 7.99 0.88 17.20
CA THR A 27 7.45 2.24 17.40
C THR A 27 5.94 2.29 17.24
N VAL A 28 5.31 3.26 17.90
CA VAL A 28 3.88 3.55 17.72
C VAL A 28 3.56 3.83 16.26
N LEU A 29 4.45 4.53 15.55
CA LEU A 29 4.26 4.88 14.15
C LEU A 29 4.25 3.64 13.24
N TYR A 30 5.12 2.66 13.50
CA TYR A 30 5.09 1.36 12.80
C TYR A 30 3.73 0.67 12.99
N ASN A 31 3.27 0.56 14.24
CA ASN A 31 1.99 -0.09 14.56
C ASN A 31 0.80 0.63 13.93
N VAL A 32 0.81 1.97 13.94
CA VAL A 32 -0.25 2.78 13.31
C VAL A 32 -0.29 2.52 11.80
N PHE A 33 0.85 2.47 11.10
CA PHE A 33 0.89 2.15 9.66
C PHE A 33 0.48 0.71 9.35
N GLU A 34 0.84 -0.24 10.20
CA GLU A 34 0.44 -1.62 10.03
C GLU A 34 -1.08 -1.80 10.23
N VAL A 35 -1.58 -1.37 11.39
CA VAL A 35 -3.00 -1.52 11.76
C VAL A 35 -3.89 -0.75 10.80
N GLN A 36 -3.58 0.51 10.47
CA GLN A 36 -4.41 1.28 9.55
C GLN A 36 -4.48 0.62 8.17
N GLY A 37 -3.36 0.05 7.69
CA GLY A 37 -3.32 -0.57 6.36
C GLY A 37 -4.27 -1.76 6.27
N TYR A 38 -4.23 -2.65 7.27
CA TYR A 38 -5.09 -3.83 7.31
C TYR A 38 -6.54 -3.51 7.66
N VAL A 39 -6.78 -2.56 8.57
CA VAL A 39 -8.15 -2.09 8.89
C VAL A 39 -8.79 -1.48 7.65
N LEU A 40 -8.07 -0.65 6.90
CA LEU A 40 -8.59 -0.02 5.68
C LEU A 40 -8.78 -1.04 4.54
N MET A 41 -7.99 -2.12 4.49
CA MET A 41 -8.24 -3.24 3.58
C MET A 41 -9.60 -3.89 3.88
N LEU A 42 -9.87 -4.22 5.15
CA LEU A 42 -11.10 -4.88 5.57
C LEU A 42 -12.33 -3.97 5.43
N LEU A 43 -12.22 -2.71 5.87
CA LEU A 43 -13.27 -1.71 5.69
C LEU A 43 -13.55 -1.47 4.21
N GLY A 44 -12.51 -1.42 3.38
CA GLY A 44 -12.65 -1.31 1.94
C GLY A 44 -13.42 -2.47 1.34
N GLY A 45 -13.15 -3.70 1.79
CA GLY A 45 -13.93 -4.87 1.41
C GLY A 45 -15.39 -4.76 1.83
N ALA A 46 -15.66 -4.39 3.08
CA ALA A 46 -17.02 -4.20 3.55
C ALA A 46 -17.80 -3.14 2.74
N LEU A 47 -17.12 -2.08 2.28
CA LEU A 47 -17.69 -1.09 1.36
C LEU A 47 -17.89 -1.67 -0.05
N SER A 48 -16.93 -2.39 -0.62
CA SER A 48 -17.06 -3.01 -1.95
C SER A 48 -18.17 -4.04 -2.05
N PHE A 49 -18.37 -4.82 -0.98
CA PHE A 49 -19.45 -5.80 -0.83
C PHE A 49 -20.79 -5.19 -0.41
N ASN A 50 -20.89 -3.86 -0.34
CA ASN A 50 -22.12 -3.14 -0.04
C ASN A 50 -22.69 -3.44 1.37
N LEU A 51 -21.83 -3.81 2.33
CA LEU A 51 -22.24 -4.28 3.66
C LEU A 51 -22.49 -3.13 4.65
N ILE A 52 -21.81 -2.01 4.48
CA ILE A 52 -21.89 -0.86 5.41
C ILE A 52 -22.96 0.14 4.95
N PHE A 53 -22.96 0.48 3.66
CA PHE A 53 -23.91 1.42 3.05
C PHE A 53 -24.60 0.72 1.88
N PRO A 54 -25.65 -0.08 2.12
CA PRO A 54 -26.34 -0.81 1.08
C PRO A 54 -27.01 0.16 0.10
N SER A 55 -26.57 0.13 -1.14
CA SER A 55 -27.13 0.92 -2.24
C SER A 55 -27.09 0.14 -3.55
N ASP A 56 -28.15 0.27 -4.33
CA ASP A 56 -28.28 -0.39 -5.63
C ASP A 56 -27.53 0.35 -6.74
N GLU A 57 -27.06 1.57 -6.47
CA GLU A 57 -26.33 2.40 -7.42
C GLU A 57 -24.80 2.23 -7.29
N PRO A 58 -24.02 2.54 -8.35
CA PRO A 58 -22.57 2.60 -8.29
C PRO A 58 -22.11 3.80 -7.45
N ASP A 59 -22.13 3.62 -6.14
CA ASP A 59 -21.80 4.66 -5.18
C ASP A 59 -20.29 4.90 -5.00
N ILE A 60 -19.96 6.14 -4.65
CA ILE A 60 -18.58 6.57 -4.37
C ILE A 60 -17.95 5.75 -3.23
N TRP A 61 -18.76 5.28 -2.28
CA TRP A 61 -18.32 4.42 -1.18
C TRP A 61 -17.78 3.08 -1.67
N ARG A 62 -18.46 2.46 -2.64
CA ARG A 62 -18.07 1.16 -3.21
C ARG A 62 -16.84 1.31 -4.10
N LEU A 63 -16.76 2.42 -4.84
CA LEU A 63 -15.57 2.81 -5.59
C LEU A 63 -14.37 3.00 -4.65
N MET A 64 -14.55 3.70 -3.53
CA MET A 64 -13.50 3.86 -2.53
C MET A 64 -13.10 2.57 -1.83
N GLY A 65 -14.06 1.68 -1.62
CA GLY A 65 -13.78 0.33 -1.15
C GLY A 65 -12.85 -0.44 -2.10
N MET A 66 -13.12 -0.36 -3.41
CA MET A 66 -12.32 -1.03 -4.44
C MET A 66 -10.88 -0.50 -4.45
N TRP A 67 -10.70 0.82 -4.46
CA TRP A 67 -9.38 1.46 -4.49
C TRP A 67 -8.62 1.43 -3.16
N SER A 68 -9.24 0.92 -2.08
CA SER A 68 -8.71 1.00 -0.72
C SER A 68 -7.34 0.32 -0.57
N ILE A 69 -7.15 -0.83 -1.20
CA ILE A 69 -5.90 -1.61 -1.13
C ILE A 69 -4.76 -0.83 -1.76
N TRP A 70 -5.03 -0.20 -2.91
CA TRP A 70 -4.03 0.60 -3.62
C TRP A 70 -3.70 1.92 -2.93
N MET A 71 -4.71 2.66 -2.50
CA MET A 71 -4.53 4.02 -1.96
C MET A 71 -4.13 4.05 -0.50
N PHE A 72 -4.53 3.07 0.29
CA PHE A 72 -4.33 3.09 1.73
C PHE A 72 -3.48 1.92 2.21
N THR A 73 -3.83 0.68 1.89
CA THR A 73 -3.12 -0.49 2.42
C THR A 73 -1.68 -0.56 1.94
N ILE A 74 -1.44 -0.54 0.62
CA ILE A 74 -0.09 -0.66 0.06
C ILE A 74 0.83 0.50 0.50
N PRO A 75 0.42 1.78 0.39
CA PRO A 75 1.27 2.90 0.80
C PRO A 75 1.53 2.90 2.31
N SER A 76 0.53 2.55 3.12
CA SER A 76 0.70 2.46 4.58
C SER A 76 1.69 1.37 4.96
N LEU A 77 1.54 0.17 4.39
CA LEU A 77 2.48 -0.93 4.62
C LEU A 77 3.86 -0.65 4.02
N ARG A 78 3.99 0.21 3.01
CA ARG A 78 5.29 0.64 2.45
C ARG A 78 5.95 1.75 3.27
N ALA A 79 5.18 2.51 4.04
CA ALA A 79 5.67 3.62 4.85
C ALA A 79 6.44 3.16 6.09
N ARG A 80 6.22 1.94 6.57
CA ARG A 80 7.00 1.33 7.66
C ARG A 80 8.36 0.80 7.20
N ASP A 81 9.25 0.53 8.15
CA ASP A 81 10.56 -0.04 7.85
C ASP A 81 10.41 -1.53 7.51
N CYS A 82 10.23 -1.81 6.23
CA CYS A 82 10.00 -3.15 5.71
C CYS A 82 11.30 -3.88 5.39
N SER A 83 11.26 -5.21 5.46
CA SER A 83 12.30 -6.05 4.89
C SER A 83 12.44 -5.80 3.37
N LYS A 84 13.62 -6.08 2.81
CA LYS A 84 13.86 -5.91 1.37
C LYS A 84 12.83 -6.66 0.51
N ASN A 85 12.51 -7.90 0.89
CA ASN A 85 11.54 -8.75 0.18
C ASN A 85 10.13 -8.18 0.23
N GLU A 86 9.71 -7.66 1.39
CA GLU A 86 8.41 -7.05 1.57
C GLU A 86 8.28 -5.74 0.78
N LYS A 87 9.31 -4.91 0.81
CA LYS A 87 9.34 -3.66 0.05
C LYS A 87 9.24 -3.92 -1.46
N GLU A 88 9.89 -4.96 -1.95
CA GLU A 88 9.74 -5.40 -3.34
C GLU A 88 8.33 -5.91 -3.64
N ALA A 89 7.75 -6.74 -2.76
CA ALA A 89 6.38 -7.22 -2.91
C ALA A 89 5.40 -6.05 -3.05
N LEU A 90 5.49 -5.07 -2.15
CA LEU A 90 4.66 -3.88 -2.13
C LEU A 90 4.88 -2.99 -3.35
N ASN A 91 6.11 -2.85 -3.84
CA ASN A 91 6.39 -2.09 -5.07
C ASN A 91 5.76 -2.76 -6.30
N TYR A 92 5.82 -4.09 -6.41
CA TYR A 92 5.14 -4.82 -7.47
C TYR A 92 3.62 -4.68 -7.38
N LEU A 93 3.07 -4.84 -6.18
CA LEU A 93 1.64 -4.67 -5.92
C LEU A 93 1.16 -3.25 -6.25
N PHE A 94 1.96 -2.23 -5.92
CA PHE A 94 1.64 -0.84 -6.22
C PHE A 94 1.44 -0.58 -7.72
N LEU A 95 2.16 -1.32 -8.58
CA LEU A 95 2.01 -1.23 -10.03
C LEU A 95 0.94 -2.20 -10.57
N LEU A 96 0.84 -3.40 -10.01
CA LEU A 96 -0.03 -4.46 -10.49
C LEU A 96 -1.51 -4.22 -10.13
N VAL A 97 -1.80 -3.78 -8.90
CA VAL A 97 -3.16 -3.50 -8.43
C VAL A 97 -3.91 -2.47 -9.31
N PRO A 98 -3.36 -1.29 -9.67
CA PRO A 98 -4.09 -0.35 -10.52
C PRO A 98 -4.34 -0.91 -11.92
N LEU A 99 -3.45 -1.78 -12.44
CA LEU A 99 -3.68 -2.48 -13.70
C LEU A 99 -4.87 -3.45 -13.58
N ILE A 100 -4.93 -4.23 -12.50
CA ILE A 100 -6.08 -5.10 -12.19
C ILE A 100 -7.36 -4.28 -12.08
N ASN A 101 -7.33 -3.19 -11.32
CA ASN A 101 -8.47 -2.31 -11.07
C ASN A 101 -9.00 -1.62 -12.33
N VAL A 102 -8.16 -1.42 -13.34
CA VAL A 102 -8.57 -0.87 -14.63
C VAL A 102 -9.02 -1.99 -15.57
N ILE A 103 -8.33 -3.14 -15.63
CA ILE A 103 -8.61 -4.22 -16.59
C ILE A 103 -9.87 -5.00 -16.23
N ILE A 104 -10.06 -5.38 -14.96
CA ILE A 104 -11.20 -6.24 -14.56
C ILE A 104 -12.57 -5.62 -14.89
N PRO A 105 -12.82 -4.32 -14.62
CA PRO A 105 -14.11 -3.70 -14.93
C PRO A 105 -14.54 -3.75 -16.40
N PHE A 106 -13.62 -3.94 -17.36
CA PHE A 106 -13.96 -4.15 -18.77
C PHE A 106 -14.72 -5.46 -19.01
N PHE A 107 -14.51 -6.47 -18.16
CA PHE A 107 -15.15 -7.78 -18.26
C PHE A 107 -16.23 -7.96 -17.17
N TRP A 108 -15.92 -7.57 -15.94
CA TRP A 108 -16.78 -7.72 -14.77
C TRP A 108 -16.94 -6.39 -14.03
N LYS A 109 -18.09 -5.75 -14.25
CA LYS A 109 -18.48 -4.47 -13.63
C LYS A 109 -18.88 -4.63 -12.14
N SER A 110 -18.01 -5.22 -11.33
CA SER A 110 -18.27 -5.51 -9.92
C SER A 110 -17.12 -5.05 -9.02
N PHE A 111 -17.40 -4.10 -8.14
CA PHE A 111 -16.44 -3.59 -7.15
C PHE A 111 -15.91 -4.68 -6.22
N ALA A 112 -16.77 -5.63 -5.82
CA ALA A 112 -16.41 -6.73 -4.94
C ALA A 112 -15.44 -7.72 -5.60
N ILE A 113 -15.62 -8.00 -6.89
CA ILE A 113 -14.72 -8.87 -7.66
C ILE A 113 -13.34 -8.22 -7.76
N VAL A 114 -13.31 -6.92 -8.06
CA VAL A 114 -12.07 -6.17 -8.20
C VAL A 114 -11.30 -6.12 -6.87
N TRP A 115 -11.96 -5.76 -5.76
CA TRP A 115 -11.34 -5.80 -4.43
C TRP A 115 -10.85 -7.21 -4.06
N SER A 116 -11.63 -8.25 -4.37
CA SER A 116 -11.23 -9.64 -4.08
C SER A 116 -9.99 -10.05 -4.89
N ALA A 117 -9.90 -9.63 -6.16
CA ALA A 117 -8.73 -9.86 -6.99
C ALA A 117 -7.50 -9.15 -6.42
N ASP A 118 -7.66 -7.93 -5.92
CA ASP A 118 -6.59 -7.18 -5.24
C ASP A 118 -6.11 -7.89 -3.98
N VAL A 119 -7.01 -8.44 -3.16
CA VAL A 119 -6.63 -9.24 -1.97
C VAL A 119 -5.87 -10.50 -2.38
N VAL A 120 -6.34 -11.22 -3.40
CA VAL A 120 -5.65 -12.42 -3.90
C VAL A 120 -4.27 -12.06 -4.44
N ALA A 121 -4.14 -10.97 -5.20
CA ALA A 121 -2.87 -10.47 -5.69
C ALA A 121 -1.94 -10.11 -4.52
N PHE A 122 -2.45 -9.38 -3.52
CA PHE A 122 -1.72 -9.01 -2.31
C PHE A 122 -1.17 -10.25 -1.58
N LEU A 123 -2.03 -11.21 -1.27
CA LEU A 123 -1.64 -12.44 -0.59
C LEU A 123 -0.70 -13.30 -1.44
N GLY A 124 -0.92 -13.41 -2.75
CA GLY A 124 -0.08 -14.16 -3.66
C GLY A 124 1.35 -13.60 -3.75
N MET A 125 1.48 -12.27 -3.84
CA MET A 125 2.78 -11.60 -3.86
C MET A 125 3.52 -11.74 -2.54
N TYR A 126 2.81 -11.63 -1.41
CA TYR A 126 3.37 -11.90 -0.08
C TYR A 126 3.82 -13.36 0.05
N ALA A 127 2.97 -14.33 -0.30
CA ALA A 127 3.32 -15.75 -0.26
C ALA A 127 4.54 -16.09 -1.12
N TRP A 128 4.66 -15.48 -2.30
CA TRP A 128 5.80 -15.66 -3.19
C TRP A 128 7.10 -15.05 -2.63
N LYS A 129 7.04 -13.80 -2.14
CA LYS A 129 8.24 -13.08 -1.65
C LYS A 129 8.72 -13.54 -0.28
N PHE A 130 7.82 -13.99 0.59
CA PHE A 130 8.16 -14.60 1.87
C PHE A 130 8.42 -16.11 1.76
N GLY A 131 8.29 -16.70 0.57
CA GLY A 131 8.64 -18.09 0.34
C GLY A 131 7.70 -19.10 1.00
N TRP A 132 6.48 -18.72 1.39
CA TRP A 132 5.47 -19.66 1.89
C TRP A 132 5.15 -20.78 0.88
N LEU A 133 5.37 -20.51 -0.41
CA LEU A 133 5.21 -21.48 -1.49
C LEU A 133 6.53 -22.14 -1.94
N LYS A 134 7.69 -21.76 -1.38
CA LYS A 134 8.94 -22.46 -1.66
C LYS A 134 8.99 -23.72 -0.81
N LYS A 135 8.63 -24.86 -1.41
CA LYS A 135 9.07 -26.17 -0.91
C LYS A 135 10.59 -26.13 -0.76
N THR A 136 11.06 -26.45 0.43
CA THR A 136 12.46 -26.75 0.72
C THR A 136 12.78 -28.04 -0.04
N ASP A 137 13.52 -27.94 -1.13
CA ASP A 137 14.29 -29.07 -1.67
C ASP A 137 15.68 -29.07 -1.02
#